data_AF-A0A7Z7BUP3-F1
#
_entry.id   AF-A0A7Z7BUP3-F1
#
_cell.length_a   1.000
_cell.length_b   1.000
_cell.length_c   1.000
_cell.angle_alpha   90.00
_cell.angle_beta   90.00
_cell.angle_gamma   90.00
#
_symmetry.space_group_name_H-M   'P 1'
#
loop_
_entity.id
_entity.type
_entity.pdbx_description
1 polymer ?
#
loop_
_entity_poly.entity_id
_entity_poly.type
_entity_poly.pdbx_seq_one_letter_code
_entity_poly.pdbx_strand_id
1 'polypeptide(L)'
;MTGQEAQSGAPLDPSQLRFLTRGVTAEEIAAVTAVLTAAAAEQAAAGREARAEQGPDAWARTQRNLRGELRPGAGAWRSFSG
;
A
#
# COMPACT_ATOMS: atom_id res chain seq x y z
N MET A 1 -13.85 6.10 13.73
CA MET A 1 -12.75 5.32 13.13
C MET A 1 -11.45 5.92 13.64
N THR A 2 -10.95 5.38 14.75
CA THR A 2 -10.12 6.07 15.74
C THR A 2 -8.63 5.70 15.63
N GLY A 3 -7.76 6.71 15.52
CA GLY A 3 -6.51 6.85 16.30
C GLY A 3 -5.29 5.97 15.99
N GLN A 4 -5.38 4.92 15.17
CA GLN A 4 -4.28 3.95 15.04
C GLN A 4 -3.16 4.35 14.07
N GLU A 5 -3.40 5.29 13.15
CA GLU A 5 -2.43 5.68 12.11
C GLU A 5 -1.24 6.50 12.66
N ALA A 6 -1.39 7.17 13.81
CA ALA A 6 -0.33 7.97 14.41
C ALA A 6 0.71 7.13 15.18
N GLN A 7 0.34 5.92 15.62
CA GLN A 7 1.22 5.09 16.44
C GLN A 7 2.24 4.29 15.63
N SER A 8 2.02 4.12 14.32
CA SER A 8 2.88 3.31 13.44
C SER A 8 4.28 3.90 13.19
N GLY A 9 4.56 5.11 13.67
CA GLY A 9 5.86 5.78 13.55
C GLY A 9 6.56 6.07 14.88
N ALA A 10 5.98 5.68 16.02
CA ALA A 10 6.65 5.84 17.30
C ALA A 10 7.78 4.79 17.45
N PRO A 11 8.91 5.14 18.09
CA PRO A 11 9.95 4.17 18.37
C PRO A 11 9.39 3.00 19.18
N LEU A 12 9.84 1.78 18.85
CA LEU A 12 9.40 0.59 19.58
C LEU A 12 9.83 0.70 21.04
N ASP A 13 8.91 0.45 21.95
CA ASP A 13 9.23 0.38 23.37
C ASP A 13 9.89 -0.99 23.65
N PRO A 14 11.07 -1.05 24.30
CA PRO A 14 11.70 -2.32 24.67
C PRO A 14 10.79 -3.25 25.48
N SER A 15 9.78 -2.75 26.18
CA SER A 15 8.77 -3.57 26.88
C SER A 15 7.93 -4.45 25.94
N GLN A 16 7.87 -4.12 24.65
CA GLN A 16 7.18 -4.87 23.60
C GLN A 16 8.02 -6.04 23.05
N LEU A 17 9.31 -6.11 23.39
CA LEU A 17 10.24 -7.13 22.91
C LEU A 17 10.55 -8.15 24.00
N ARG A 18 10.49 -9.44 23.66
CA ARG A 18 10.86 -10.53 24.57
C ARG A 18 12.13 -11.21 24.09
N PHE A 19 13.21 -11.06 24.86
CA PHE A 19 14.49 -11.74 24.62
C PHE A 19 14.46 -13.14 25.24
N LEU A 20 14.61 -14.18 24.41
CA LEU A 20 14.65 -15.58 24.85
C LEU A 20 16.07 -16.03 25.22
N THR A 21 17.08 -15.37 24.67
CA THR A 21 18.49 -15.64 24.94
C THR A 21 18.84 -15.14 26.34
N ARG A 22 19.63 -15.91 27.09
CA ARG A 22 20.14 -15.49 28.40
C ARG A 22 21.33 -14.55 28.24
N GLY A 23 21.49 -13.60 29.17
CA GLY A 23 22.67 -12.75 29.23
C GLY A 23 22.74 -11.63 28.19
N VAL A 24 21.61 -11.28 27.56
CA VAL A 24 21.55 -10.14 26.63
C VAL A 24 21.84 -8.86 27.40
N THR A 25 22.81 -8.11 26.91
CA THR A 25 23.27 -6.84 27.50
C THR A 25 22.35 -5.69 27.12
N ALA A 26 22.39 -4.60 27.90
CA ALA A 26 21.63 -3.39 27.59
C ALA A 26 21.98 -2.79 26.21
N GLU A 27 23.25 -2.90 25.80
CA GLU A 27 23.72 -2.43 24.50
C GLU A 27 23.11 -3.26 23.35
N GLU A 28 23.09 -4.59 23.48
CA GLU A 28 22.45 -5.46 22.48
C GLU A 28 20.94 -5.23 22.40
N ILE A 29 20.27 -5.03 23.53
CA ILE A 29 18.84 -4.66 23.56
C ILE A 29 18.63 -3.34 22.80
N ALA A 30 19.47 -2.33 23.05
CA ALA A 30 19.37 -1.03 22.38
C ALA A 30 19.62 -1.17 20.87
N ALA A 31 20.64 -1.93 20.47
CA ALA A 31 20.95 -2.17 19.05
C ALA A 31 19.79 -2.84 18.31
N VAL A 32 19.24 -3.93 18.86
CA VAL A 32 18.09 -4.63 18.25
C VAL A 32 16.86 -3.73 18.18
N THR A 33 16.56 -3.00 19.26
CA THR A 33 15.42 -2.07 19.30
C THR A 33 15.56 -0.96 18.25
N ALA A 34 16.77 -0.42 18.07
CA ALA A 34 17.04 0.60 17.06
C ALA A 34 16.85 0.07 15.64
N VAL A 35 17.36 -1.13 15.33
CA VAL A 35 17.19 -1.75 14.00
C VAL A 35 15.72 -2.03 13.70
N LEU A 36 14.98 -2.62 14.64
CA LEU A 36 13.57 -2.93 14.45
C LEU A 36 12.71 -1.66 14.32
N THR A 37 13.05 -0.61 15.09
CA THR A 37 12.37 0.69 14.99
C THR A 37 12.61 1.33 13.62
N ALA A 38 13.85 1.31 13.13
CA ALA A 38 14.18 1.85 11.81
C ALA A 38 13.44 1.10 10.69
N ALA A 39 13.42 -0.24 10.75
CA ALA A 39 12.69 -1.06 9.79
C ALA A 39 11.18 -0.79 9.82
N ALA A 40 10.58 -0.66 11.01
CA ALA A 40 9.16 -0.33 11.15
C ALA A 40 8.83 1.06 10.58
N ALA A 41 9.69 2.05 10.81
CA ALA A 41 9.53 3.40 10.26
C ALA A 41 9.60 3.42 8.73
N GLU A 42 10.51 2.64 8.13
CA GLU A 42 10.63 2.49 6.68
C GLU A 42 9.39 1.84 6.08
N GLN A 43 8.89 0.75 6.67
CA GLN A 43 7.65 0.10 6.23
C GLN A 43 6.44 1.04 6.31
N ALA A 44 6.34 1.83 7.39
CA ALA A 44 5.30 2.83 7.53
C ALA A 44 5.42 3.95 6.47
N ALA A 45 6.64 4.35 6.08
CA ALA A 45 6.87 5.32 5.02
C ALA A 45 6.46 4.77 3.65
N ALA A 46 6.90 3.54 3.30
CA ALA A 46 6.52 2.88 2.06
C ALA A 46 4.99 2.70 1.94
N GLY A 47 4.31 2.34 3.04
CA GLY A 47 2.85 2.26 3.06
C GLY A 47 2.15 3.61 2.82
N ARG A 48 2.73 4.72 3.30
CA ARG A 48 2.21 6.07 3.02
C ARG A 48 2.40 6.47 1.56
N GLU A 49 3.55 6.16 0.97
CA GLU A 49 3.83 6.41 -0.45
C GLU A 49 2.89 5.60 -1.35
N ALA A 50 2.75 4.30 -1.09
CA ALA A 50 1.82 3.44 -1.81
C ALA A 50 0.36 3.92 -1.70
N ARG A 51 -0.03 4.51 -0.55
CA ARG A 51 -1.36 5.12 -0.38
C ARG A 51 -1.52 6.44 -1.14
N ALA A 52 -0.47 7.25 -1.22
CA ALA A 52 -0.48 8.48 -2.00
C ALA A 52 -0.61 8.21 -3.51
N GLU A 53 -0.10 7.06 -3.99
CA GLU A 53 -0.23 6.62 -5.38
C GLU A 53 -1.59 5.98 -5.73
N GLN A 54 -2.53 5.85 -4.79
CA GLN A 54 -3.89 5.28 -5.01
C GLN A 54 -4.83 6.18 -5.83
N GLY A 55 -4.30 7.00 -6.73
CA GLY A 55 -5.08 7.48 -7.87
C GLY A 55 -5.46 6.30 -8.78
N PRO A 56 -6.45 6.46 -9.67
CA PRO A 56 -6.72 5.43 -10.68
C PRO A 56 -5.43 5.14 -11.45
N ASP A 57 -5.02 3.87 -11.45
CA ASP A 57 -3.81 3.44 -12.13
C ASP A 57 -3.89 3.72 -13.64
N ALA A 58 -2.76 3.64 -14.34
CA ALA A 58 -2.72 3.93 -15.77
C ALA A 58 -3.73 3.07 -16.55
N TRP A 59 -3.98 1.84 -16.11
CA TRP A 59 -4.95 0.92 -16.67
C TRP A 59 -6.41 1.41 -16.50
N ALA A 60 -6.81 1.79 -15.29
CA ALA A 60 -8.10 2.39 -14.95
C ALA A 60 -8.31 3.73 -15.66
N ARG A 61 -7.26 4.54 -15.84
CA ARG A 61 -7.32 5.79 -16.65
C ARG A 61 -7.51 5.52 -18.14
N THR A 62 -7.00 4.40 -18.66
CA THR A 62 -7.19 3.97 -20.05
C THR A 62 -8.50 3.25 -20.31
N GLN A 63 -9.18 2.76 -19.26
CA GLN A 63 -10.53 2.16 -19.34
C GLN A 63 -11.66 3.17 -19.68
N ARG A 64 -11.34 4.42 -20.05
CA ARG A 64 -12.33 5.44 -20.42
C ARG A 64 -13.27 4.97 -21.55
N ASN A 65 -14.54 4.80 -21.17
CA ASN A 65 -15.76 4.83 -21.98
C ASN A 65 -15.75 4.10 -23.33
N LEU A 66 -15.24 2.86 -23.39
CA LEU A 66 -15.40 2.06 -24.60
C LEU A 66 -16.82 1.52 -24.86
N ARG A 67 -17.84 1.89 -24.06
CA ARG A 67 -19.21 1.39 -24.30
C ARG A 67 -20.28 2.42 -23.97
N GLY A 68 -20.49 3.36 -24.89
CA GLY A 68 -21.86 3.77 -25.17
C GLY A 68 -22.56 2.62 -25.89
N GLU A 69 -23.86 2.43 -25.67
CA GLU A 69 -24.64 1.50 -26.49
C GLU A 69 -24.46 1.85 -27.97
N LEU A 70 -23.85 0.95 -28.74
CA LEU A 70 -23.92 1.03 -30.19
C LEU A 70 -25.40 0.87 -30.55
N ARG A 71 -26.02 1.91 -31.09
CA ARG A 71 -27.40 1.85 -31.61
C ARG A 71 -27.36 1.54 -33.11
N PRO A 72 -27.65 0.29 -33.54
CA PRO A 72 -27.94 0.02 -34.93
C PRO A 72 -29.08 0.92 -35.42
N GLY A 73 -28.84 1.70 -36.48
CA GLY A 73 -29.92 2.23 -37.30
C GLY A 73 -30.51 1.11 -38.18
N ALA A 74 -31.81 1.18 -38.50
CA ALA A 74 -32.43 0.23 -39.43
C ALA A 74 -31.67 0.22 -40.77
N GLY A 75 -31.10 -0.93 -41.13
CA GLY A 75 -30.30 -1.12 -42.36
C GLY A 75 -28.78 -0.92 -42.23
N ALA A 76 -28.26 -0.46 -41.10
CA ALA A 76 -26.86 -0.03 -40.99
C ALA A 76 -25.80 -1.15 -40.90
N TRP A 77 -26.20 -2.41 -40.70
CA TRP A 77 -25.28 -3.52 -40.38
C TRP A 77 -25.11 -4.53 -41.54
N ARG A 78 -25.68 -4.23 -42.71
CA ARG A 78 -25.64 -5.14 -43.87
C ARG A 78 -25.22 -4.40 -45.14
N SER A 79 -23.93 -4.11 -45.25
CA SER A 79 -23.30 -3.83 -46.55
C SER A 79 -22.00 -4.63 -46.66
N PHE A 80 -22.14 -5.91 -46.96
CA PHE A 80 -21.12 -6.67 -47.68
C PHE A 80 -21.78 -7.10 -48.99
N SER A 81 -21.60 -6.30 -50.03
CA SER A 81 -21.77 -6.73 -51.42
C SER A 81 -20.41 -7.24 -51.88
N GLY A 82 -20.38 -8.48 -52.37
CA GLY A 82 -19.20 -9.09 -52.99
C GLY A 82 -18.79 -8.42 -54.29
#